data_AF-A0A7C7KP98-F1
#
_entry.id   AF-A0A7C7KP98-F1
#
_cell.length_a   1.000
_cell.length_b   1.000
_cell.length_c   1.000
_cell.angle_alpha   90.00
_cell.angle_beta   90.00
_cell.angle_gamma   90.00
#
_symmetry.space_group_name_H-M   'P 1'
#
loop_
_entity.id
_entity.type
_entity.pdbx_description
1 polymer ?
#
loop_
_entity_poly.entity_id
_entity_poly.type
_entity_poly.pdbx_seq_one_letter_code
_entity_poly.pdbx_strand_id
1 'polypeptide(L)'
;MLPLLNSLQNFYNLNDPSAIGPGMAVALLTTLYGAVLANTFSGPIAKKLKALKNKDLRNKEIIYTGVEFISKGENPKIIEQILRSYLEDTIINAKPEWL
;
A
#
# COMPACT_ATOMS: atom_id res chain seq x y z
N MET A 1 4.46 -17.54 42.07
CA MET A 1 4.07 -16.20 42.58
C MET A 1 5.28 -15.35 43.01
N LEU A 2 6.31 -15.96 43.63
CA LEU A 2 7.56 -15.29 44.03
C LEU A 2 8.41 -14.63 42.89
N PRO A 3 8.47 -15.15 41.65
CA PRO A 3 9.34 -14.57 40.60
C PRO A 3 8.90 -13.17 40.12
N LEU A 4 7.59 -12.92 40.09
CA LEU A 4 7.03 -11.63 39.64
C LEU A 4 7.24 -10.54 40.69
N LEU A 5 7.16 -10.89 41.98
CA LEU A 5 7.45 -9.95 43.07
C LEU A 5 8.90 -9.48 43.07
N ASN A 6 9.84 -10.39 42.78
CA ASN A 6 11.26 -10.09 42.71
C ASN A 6 11.62 -9.18 41.51
N SER A 7 10.96 -9.39 40.35
CA SER A 7 11.10 -8.52 39.18
C SER A 7 10.56 -7.11 39.44
N LEU A 8 9.41 -6.99 40.11
CA LEU A 8 8.84 -5.69 40.50
C LEU A 8 9.73 -4.94 41.51
N GLN A 9 10.33 -5.62 42.48
CA GLN A 9 11.29 -5.00 43.41
C GLN A 9 12.53 -4.43 42.70
N ASN A 10 13.00 -5.06 41.63
CA ASN A 10 14.12 -4.52 40.82
C ASN A 10 13.75 -3.21 40.10
N PHE A 11 12.48 -3.00 39.73
CA PHE A 11 12.01 -1.72 39.20
C PHE A 11 11.79 -0.65 40.28
N TYR A 12 11.58 -1.05 41.54
CA TYR A 12 11.50 -0.13 42.68
C TYR A 12 12.88 0.31 43.19
N ASN A 13 13.91 -0.53 43.07
CA ASN A 13 15.30 -0.24 43.49
C ASN A 13 16.12 0.55 42.46
N LEU A 14 15.47 1.41 41.68
CA LEU A 14 16.12 2.38 40.80
C LEU A 14 16.66 3.52 41.67
N ASN A 15 17.85 3.31 42.24
CA ASN A 15 18.49 4.19 43.22
C ASN A 15 18.85 5.61 42.71
N ASP A 16 18.46 5.99 41.49
CA ASP A 16 18.39 7.41 41.09
C ASP A 16 17.37 7.61 39.94
N PRO A 17 16.10 7.94 40.26
CA PRO A 17 15.05 8.21 39.27
C PRO A 17 15.40 9.37 38.32
N SER A 18 16.32 10.25 38.72
CA SER A 18 16.70 11.45 37.99
C SER A 18 17.46 11.14 36.71
N ALA A 19 18.23 10.04 36.68
CA ALA A 19 19.03 9.64 35.52
C ALA A 19 18.24 8.84 34.47
N ILE A 20 17.09 8.26 34.85
CA ILE A 20 16.29 7.37 34.00
C ILE A 20 15.29 8.15 33.14
N GLY A 21 14.76 9.24 33.68
CA GLY A 21 13.79 10.11 32.98
C GLY A 21 14.26 10.60 31.60
N PRO A 22 15.48 11.17 31.46
CA PRO A 22 15.96 11.70 30.18
C PRO A 22 16.14 10.61 29.11
N GLY A 23 16.72 9.47 29.46
CA GLY A 23 16.95 8.36 28.52
C GLY A 23 15.65 7.70 28.05
N MET A 24 14.68 7.55 28.95
CA MET A 24 13.37 7.00 28.62
C MET A 24 12.53 7.97 27.77
N ALA A 25 12.62 9.28 28.03
CA ALA A 25 11.91 10.29 27.25
C ALA A 25 12.36 10.30 25.78
N VAL A 26 13.67 10.20 25.51
CA VAL A 26 14.20 10.15 24.15
C VAL A 26 13.76 8.89 23.40
N ALA A 27 13.70 7.73 24.07
CA ALA A 27 13.23 6.49 23.47
C ALA A 27 11.75 6.55 23.07
N LEU A 28 10.90 7.13 23.92
CA LEU A 28 9.48 7.33 23.64
C LEU A 28 9.26 8.35 22.53
N LEU A 29 10.02 9.46 22.52
CA LEU A 29 9.98 10.44 21.44
C LEU A 29 10.41 9.82 20.11
N THR A 30 11.49 9.04 20.09
CA THR A 30 11.96 8.36 18.87
C THR A 30 10.90 7.40 18.33
N THR A 31 10.21 6.67 19.22
CA THR A 31 9.09 5.79 18.85
C THR A 31 7.90 6.58 18.29
N LEU A 32 7.57 7.71 18.91
CA LEU A 32 6.49 8.59 18.46
C LEU A 32 6.80 9.18 17.08
N TYR A 33 7.99 9.77 16.91
CA TYR A 33 8.42 10.33 15.62
C TYR A 33 8.46 9.25 14.53
N GLY A 34 8.94 8.04 14.85
CA GLY A 34 8.91 6.90 13.92
C GLY A 34 7.49 6.50 13.51
N ALA A 35 6.57 6.36 14.47
CA ALA A 35 5.18 6.00 14.20
C ALA A 35 4.43 7.06 13.39
N VAL A 36 4.68 8.34 13.67
CA VAL A 36 4.09 9.47 12.91
C VAL A 36 4.62 9.49 11.48
N LEU A 37 5.93 9.34 11.27
CA LEU A 37 6.52 9.30 9.93
C LEU A 37 6.04 8.08 9.12
N ALA A 38 5.96 6.90 9.74
CA ALA A 38 5.48 5.69 9.08
C ALA A 38 4.03 5.85 8.58
N ASN A 39 3.13 6.31 9.45
CA ASN A 39 1.71 6.39 9.10
C ASN A 39 1.38 7.59 8.21
N THR A 40 2.03 8.75 8.42
CA THR A 40 1.71 9.97 7.67
C THR A 40 2.45 10.08 6.33
N PHE A 41 3.71 9.62 6.24
CA PHE A 41 4.47 9.71 4.99
C PHE A 41 4.45 8.40 4.19
N SER A 42 4.77 7.27 4.83
CA SER A 42 4.86 6.00 4.09
C SER A 42 3.48 5.48 3.66
N GLY A 43 2.43 5.75 4.43
CA GLY A 43 1.04 5.44 4.10
C GLY A 43 0.58 5.98 2.73
N PRO A 44 0.55 7.31 2.51
CA PRO A 44 0.11 7.88 1.23
C PRO A 44 1.02 7.50 0.05
N ILE A 45 2.34 7.37 0.28
CA ILE A 45 3.29 6.93 -0.75
C ILE A 45 2.95 5.51 -1.22
N ALA A 46 2.73 4.58 -0.28
CA ALA A 46 2.35 3.21 -0.60
C ALA A 46 1.00 3.15 -1.34
N LYS A 47 0.02 3.96 -0.95
CA LYS A 47 -1.27 4.07 -1.64
C LYS A 47 -1.11 4.55 -3.08
N LYS A 48 -0.32 5.60 -3.31
CA LYS A 48 -0.08 6.13 -4.66
C LYS A 48 0.63 5.11 -5.55
N LEU A 49 1.65 4.44 -5.02
CA LEU A 49 2.37 3.40 -5.76
C LEU A 49 1.47 2.21 -6.09
N LYS A 50 0.62 1.77 -5.15
CA LYS A 50 -0.35 0.71 -5.39
C LYS A 50 -1.38 1.08 -6.45
N ALA A 51 -1.85 2.33 -6.45
CA ALA A 51 -2.76 2.81 -7.48
C ALA A 51 -2.12 2.79 -8.89
N LEU A 52 -0.86 3.24 -9.01
CA LEU A 52 -0.10 3.16 -10.27
C LEU A 52 0.11 1.71 -10.70
N LYS A 53 0.55 0.85 -9.78
CA LYS A 53 0.72 -0.59 -10.04
C LYS A 53 -0.56 -1.23 -10.55
N ASN A 54 -1.71 -0.92 -9.95
CA ASN A 54 -2.99 -1.50 -10.36
C ASN A 54 -3.38 -1.06 -11.78
N LYS A 55 -3.09 0.19 -12.16
CA LYS A 55 -3.30 0.66 -13.54
C LYS A 55 -2.41 -0.10 -14.53
N ASP A 56 -1.12 -0.22 -14.23
CA ASP A 56 -0.19 -0.98 -15.07
C ASP A 56 -0.55 -2.46 -15.18
N LEU A 57 -0.99 -3.06 -14.06
CA LEU A 57 -1.40 -4.46 -14.03
C LEU A 57 -2.63 -4.68 -14.90
N ARG A 58 -3.66 -3.83 -14.78
CA ARG A 58 -4.85 -3.89 -15.63
C ARG A 58 -4.50 -3.78 -17.12
N ASN A 59 -3.60 -2.87 -17.49
CA ASN A 59 -3.16 -2.74 -18.88
C ASN A 59 -2.47 -4.03 -19.40
N LYS A 60 -1.63 -4.64 -18.56
CA LYS A 60 -0.95 -5.90 -18.90
C LYS A 60 -1.93 -7.07 -18.98
N GLU A 61 -2.93 -7.13 -18.10
CA GLU A 61 -3.99 -8.15 -18.12
C GLU A 61 -4.81 -8.08 -19.42
N ILE A 62 -5.13 -6.88 -19.90
CA ILE A 62 -5.85 -6.69 -21.17
C ILE A 62 -5.00 -7.22 -22.34
N ILE A 63 -3.71 -6.87 -22.37
CA ILE A 63 -2.79 -7.34 -23.43
C ILE A 63 -2.65 -8.87 -23.38
N TYR A 64 -2.44 -9.44 -22.19
CA TYR A 64 -2.32 -10.88 -21.99
C TYR A 64 -3.57 -11.62 -22.48
N THR A 65 -4.75 -11.14 -22.07
CA THR A 65 -6.04 -11.70 -22.46
C THR A 65 -6.26 -11.61 -23.97
N GLY A 66 -5.89 -10.48 -24.59
CA GLY A 66 -5.95 -10.32 -26.05
C GLY A 66 -5.07 -11.32 -26.80
N VAL A 67 -3.82 -11.51 -26.35
CA VAL A 67 -2.90 -12.50 -26.94
C VAL A 67 -3.41 -13.93 -26.74
N GLU A 68 -3.98 -14.23 -25.58
CA GLU A 68 -4.57 -15.54 -25.29
C GLU A 68 -5.72 -15.86 -26.25
N PHE A 69 -6.62 -14.91 -26.51
CA PHE A 69 -7.71 -15.10 -27.46
C PHE A 69 -7.23 -15.26 -28.91
N ILE A 70 -6.20 -14.50 -29.32
CA ILE A 70 -5.57 -14.67 -30.63
C ILE A 70 -4.97 -16.08 -30.76
N SER A 71 -4.26 -16.54 -29.72
CA SER A 71 -3.65 -17.88 -29.70
C SER A 71 -4.68 -19.01 -29.73
N LYS A 72 -5.87 -18.80 -29.19
CA LYS A 72 -6.99 -19.76 -29.23
C LYS A 72 -7.73 -19.77 -30.57
N GLY A 73 -7.42 -18.85 -31.48
CA GLY A 73 -8.06 -18.77 -32.79
C GLY A 73 -9.52 -18.28 -32.73
N GLU A 74 -9.86 -17.48 -31.72
CA GLU A 74 -11.19 -16.88 -31.58
C GLU A 74 -11.50 -15.90 -32.72
N ASN A 75 -12.79 -15.68 -33.00
CA ASN A 75 -13.21 -14.76 -34.06
C ASN A 75 -12.74 -13.32 -33.73
N PRO A 76 -11.99 -12.63 -34.61
CA PRO A 76 -11.47 -11.29 -34.35
C PRO A 76 -12.53 -10.27 -33.89
N LYS A 77 -13.78 -10.44 -34.35
CA LYS A 77 -14.90 -9.56 -33.98
C LYS A 77 -15.32 -9.72 -32.51
N ILE A 78 -15.20 -10.93 -31.97
CA ILE A 78 -15.46 -11.23 -30.56
C ILE A 78 -14.31 -10.68 -29.71
N ILE A 79 -13.06 -10.85 -30.15
CA ILE A 79 -11.88 -10.31 -29.47
C ILE A 79 -11.98 -8.78 -29.36
N GLU A 80 -12.38 -8.11 -30.45
CA GLU A 80 -12.59 -6.66 -30.47
C GLU A 80 -13.67 -6.23 -29.47
N GLN A 81 -14.80 -6.95 -29.41
CA GLN A 81 -15.89 -6.64 -28.47
C GLN A 81 -15.47 -6.80 -27.01
N ILE A 82 -14.70 -7.85 -26.70
CA ILE A 82 -14.18 -8.10 -25.35
C ILE A 82 -13.13 -7.05 -24.99
N LEU A 83 -12.19 -6.73 -25.89
CA LEU A 83 -11.20 -5.68 -25.64
C LEU A 83 -11.88 -4.32 -25.43
N ARG A 84 -12.89 -3.99 -26.24
CA ARG A 84 -13.68 -2.75 -26.11
C ARG A 84 -14.38 -2.62 -24.76
N SER A 85 -14.83 -3.71 -24.14
CA SER A 85 -15.47 -3.65 -22.82
C SER A 85 -14.48 -3.36 -21.68
N TYR A 86 -13.19 -3.59 -21.89
CA TYR A 86 -12.13 -3.23 -20.93
C TYR A 86 -11.70 -1.76 -21.03
N LEU A 87 -11.95 -1.09 -22.16
CA LEU A 87 -11.75 0.36 -22.28
C LEU A 87 -12.89 1.08 -21.55
N GLU A 88 -12.53 2.03 -20.68
CA GLU A 88 -13.51 2.90 -20.05
C GLU A 88 -14.22 3.76 -21.10
N ASP A 89 -15.55 3.90 -20.98
CA ASP A 89 -16.41 4.69 -21.88
C ASP A 89 -15.91 6.12 -22.10
N THR A 90 -15.09 6.64 -21.18
CA THR A 90 -14.48 7.98 -21.26
C THR A 90 -13.56 8.16 -22.48
N ILE A 91 -12.93 7.08 -22.96
CA ILE A 91 -12.11 7.11 -24.18
C ILE A 91 -12.98 6.86 -25.42
N ILE A 92 -14.04 6.07 -25.29
CA ILE A 92 -14.97 5.73 -26.38
C ILE A 92 -15.84 6.93 -26.75
N ASN A 93 -16.25 7.74 -25.77
CA ASN A 93 -16.98 9.00 -25.96
C ASN A 93 -16.08 10.23 -26.24
N ALA A 94 -14.76 10.06 -26.35
CA ALA A 94 -13.88 11.10 -26.89
C ALA A 94 -14.00 11.20 -28.42
N LYS A 95 -15.21 10.99 -28.97
CA LYS A 95 -15.49 11.30 -30.37
C LYS A 95 -15.46 12.83 -30.49
N PRO A 96 -14.60 13.41 -31.34
CA PRO A 96 -14.63 14.84 -31.58
C PRO A 96 -16.03 15.22 -32.08
N GLU A 97 -16.64 16.20 -31.42
CA GLU A 97 -18.01 16.69 -31.65
C GLU A 97 -18.18 17.42 -33.00
N TRP A 98 -17.26 17.19 -33.95
CA TRP A 98 -17.20 17.84 -35.26
C TRP A 98 -17.27 16.86 -36.46
N LEU A 99 -17.70 15.60 -36.25
CA LEU A 99 -18.14 14.65 -37.30
C LEU A 99 -19.36 13.83 -36.86
#